data_AF-A0A261WFM9-F1
#
_entry.id   AF-A0A261WFM9-F1
#
_cell.length_a   1.000
_cell.length_b   1.000
_cell.length_c   1.000
_cell.angle_alpha   90.00
_cell.angle_beta   90.00
_cell.angle_gamma   90.00
#
_symmetry.space_group_name_H-M   'P 1'
#
loop_
_entity.id
_entity.type
_entity.pdbx_description
1 polymer ?
#
loop_
_entity_poly.entity_id
_entity_poly.type
_entity_poly.pdbx_seq_one_letter_code
_entity_poly.pdbx_strand_id
1 'polypeptide(L)'
;APEPLAPGTCARIFTGAPMPEGADCVEMQENRDVQADQRVRFSEPLSVGQNIRPQGQETRVGDSVLAAGTRLGPIELGLAASLGLAELEVIRRVRVAVLSTGDELIEPGQPLGPGQIYNSNRVLLCSWLKRLHCEVVDAGILPDDLLQTRAALASLHDVDLILSTGGVSVGEADFLGHALREEGELTLWKLAIKPGKPLTFGHFRGVPVIGLPGNPASTLVTFALLARAYLLRRQGVMDVAPMQFPVPAGFVWTRPGNRREYLRGRLEQGRAVVYRNQSSGVLRSAAWADGLIEVREGTTVAEGDWVSFIPLNEVLG
;
A
#
# COMPACT_ATOMS: atom_id res chain seq x y z
N ALA A 1 14.09 -2.63 44.25
CA ALA A 1 15.19 -3.39 43.64
C ALA A 1 15.43 -4.65 44.49
N PRO A 2 15.91 -5.76 43.91
CA PRO A 2 16.35 -6.92 44.70
C PRO A 2 17.45 -6.53 45.68
N GLU A 3 17.59 -7.29 46.76
CA GLU A 3 18.69 -7.11 47.72
C GLU A 3 20.05 -7.37 47.03
N PRO A 4 21.10 -6.56 47.32
CA PRO A 4 22.44 -6.80 46.81
C PRO A 4 22.99 -8.20 47.17
N LEU A 5 23.77 -8.81 46.28
CA LEU A 5 24.44 -10.07 46.57
C LEU A 5 25.71 -9.83 47.41
N ALA A 6 25.84 -10.60 48.49
CA ALA A 6 27.11 -10.72 49.20
C ALA A 6 28.07 -11.67 48.46
N PRO A 7 29.40 -11.49 48.58
CA PRO A 7 30.37 -12.42 47.99
C PRO A 7 30.10 -13.87 48.39
N GLY A 8 30.09 -14.78 47.42
CA GLY A 8 29.83 -16.21 47.64
C GLY A 8 28.35 -16.59 47.78
N THR A 9 27.43 -15.67 47.50
CA THR A 9 25.98 -15.92 47.53
C THR A 9 25.36 -15.83 46.13
N CYS A 10 24.16 -16.38 45.97
CA CYS A 10 23.35 -16.25 44.76
C CYS A 10 21.89 -15.98 45.13
N ALA A 11 21.13 -15.36 44.22
CA ALA A 11 19.71 -15.14 44.37
C ALA A 11 18.93 -15.80 43.23
N ARG A 12 17.70 -16.23 43.52
CA ARG A 12 16.77 -16.66 42.48
C ARG A 12 16.25 -15.43 41.75
N ILE A 13 16.32 -15.46 40.42
CA ILE A 13 15.83 -14.40 39.55
C ILE A 13 14.93 -15.01 38.47
N PHE A 14 13.99 -14.22 37.95
CA PHE A 14 13.15 -14.58 36.81
C PHE A 14 13.46 -13.68 35.62
N THR A 15 13.20 -14.18 34.41
CA THR A 15 13.42 -13.42 33.18
C THR A 15 12.70 -12.07 33.22
N GLY A 16 13.44 -10.99 32.94
CA GLY A 16 12.94 -9.61 32.95
C GLY A 16 13.05 -8.89 34.30
N ALA A 17 13.42 -9.59 35.38
CA ALA A 17 13.68 -8.94 36.66
C ALA A 17 15.03 -8.17 36.62
N PRO A 18 15.14 -7.04 37.33
CA PRO A 18 16.41 -6.31 37.46
C PRO A 18 17.45 -7.15 38.21
N MET A 19 18.72 -7.02 37.81
CA MET A 19 19.84 -7.71 38.47
C MET A 19 20.06 -7.17 39.89
N PRO A 20 20.33 -8.04 40.88
CA PRO A 20 20.90 -7.65 42.17
C PRO A 20 22.21 -6.88 41.98
N GLU A 21 22.42 -5.86 42.81
CA GLU A 21 23.72 -5.20 42.89
C GLU A 21 24.80 -6.23 43.30
N GLY A 22 25.97 -6.18 42.67
CA GLY A 22 27.06 -7.14 42.87
C GLY A 22 26.96 -8.43 42.06
N ALA A 23 25.84 -8.69 41.37
CA ALA A 23 25.72 -9.81 40.44
C ALA A 23 26.29 -9.46 39.05
N ASP A 24 27.02 -10.38 38.43
CA ASP A 24 27.69 -10.20 37.14
C ASP A 24 27.33 -11.24 36.08
N CYS A 25 26.51 -12.24 36.43
CA CYS A 25 25.98 -13.25 35.51
C CYS A 25 24.64 -13.83 36.02
N VAL A 26 23.91 -14.49 35.12
CA VAL A 26 22.73 -15.30 35.45
C VAL A 26 22.89 -16.69 34.84
N GLU A 27 22.75 -17.73 35.64
CA GLU A 27 22.73 -19.11 35.13
C GLU A 27 21.29 -19.60 34.97
N MET A 28 21.06 -20.34 33.89
CA MET A 28 19.80 -21.00 33.64
C MET A 28 19.53 -22.00 34.74
N GLN A 29 18.26 -22.08 35.10
CA GLN A 29 17.84 -22.92 36.17
C GLN A 29 18.12 -24.41 35.77
N GLU A 30 18.04 -24.76 34.51
CA GLU A 30 18.31 -26.12 34.03
C GLU A 30 19.73 -26.62 34.39
N ASN A 31 20.67 -25.70 34.66
CA ASN A 31 22.07 -25.97 34.98
C ASN A 31 22.40 -25.80 36.47
N ARG A 32 21.42 -25.91 37.39
CA ARG A 32 21.67 -25.88 38.84
C ARG A 32 21.15 -27.09 39.61
N ASP A 33 21.83 -27.41 40.70
CA ASP A 33 21.47 -28.43 41.66
C ASP A 33 21.39 -27.80 43.06
N VAL A 34 20.17 -27.75 43.62
CA VAL A 34 19.91 -27.18 44.95
C VAL A 34 20.14 -28.25 46.01
N GLN A 35 21.13 -28.03 46.86
CA GLN A 35 21.49 -28.92 47.95
C GLN A 35 20.50 -28.83 49.12
N ALA A 36 20.49 -29.84 49.99
CA ALA A 36 19.61 -29.91 51.16
C ALA A 36 19.76 -28.72 52.14
N ASP A 37 20.92 -28.07 52.16
CA ASP A 37 21.24 -26.91 52.99
C ASP A 37 21.04 -25.57 52.27
N GLN A 38 20.28 -25.56 51.17
CA GLN A 38 19.98 -24.40 50.32
C GLN A 38 21.18 -23.83 49.54
N ARG A 39 22.34 -24.50 49.54
CA ARG A 39 23.42 -24.14 48.62
C ARG A 39 23.05 -24.53 47.19
N VAL A 40 23.53 -23.75 46.23
CA VAL A 40 23.32 -24.02 44.81
C VAL A 40 24.66 -24.40 44.19
N ARG A 41 24.67 -25.51 43.46
CA ARG A 41 25.80 -25.91 42.62
C ARG A 41 25.42 -25.71 41.17
N PHE A 42 26.24 -25.01 40.41
CA PHE A 42 26.08 -24.86 38.95
C PHE A 42 26.85 -25.97 38.24
N SER A 43 26.22 -26.61 37.26
CA SER A 43 26.84 -27.71 36.49
C SER A 43 27.71 -27.23 35.34
N GLU A 44 27.49 -25.99 34.90
CA GLU A 44 28.20 -25.35 33.79
C GLU A 44 29.11 -24.21 34.31
N PRO A 45 30.19 -23.88 33.59
CA PRO A 45 31.04 -22.75 33.93
C PRO A 45 30.31 -21.42 33.71
N LEU A 46 30.40 -20.53 34.69
CA LEU A 46 29.80 -19.19 34.62
C LEU A 46 30.72 -18.21 33.88
N SER A 47 30.13 -17.34 33.06
CA SER A 47 30.85 -16.26 32.38
C SER A 47 30.24 -14.89 32.69
N VAL A 48 31.10 -13.87 32.82
CA VAL A 48 30.67 -12.49 33.09
C VAL A 48 29.77 -11.98 31.96
N GLY A 49 28.63 -11.39 32.32
CA GLY A 49 27.62 -10.90 31.38
C GLY A 49 26.66 -11.95 30.85
N GLN A 50 26.86 -13.24 31.18
CA GLN A 50 26.00 -14.32 30.72
C GLN A 50 24.55 -14.10 31.13
N ASN A 51 23.64 -14.21 30.15
CA ASN A 51 22.19 -14.03 30.32
C ASN A 51 21.76 -12.69 30.94
N ILE A 52 22.62 -11.66 30.89
CA ILE A 52 22.28 -10.30 31.29
C ILE A 52 21.89 -9.49 30.05
N ARG A 53 20.79 -8.74 30.15
CA ARG A 53 20.38 -7.74 29.15
C ARG A 53 20.76 -6.35 29.65
N PRO A 54 21.81 -5.71 29.14
CA PRO A 54 22.24 -4.40 29.64
C PRO A 54 21.20 -3.32 29.36
N GLN A 55 21.20 -2.27 30.19
CA GLN A 55 20.36 -1.09 29.97
C GLN A 55 20.67 -0.49 28.59
N GLY A 56 19.61 -0.18 27.83
CA GLY A 56 19.74 0.38 26.50
C GLY A 56 20.27 -0.59 25.43
N GLN A 57 20.14 -1.91 25.66
CA GLN A 57 20.45 -2.93 24.64
C GLN A 57 19.57 -2.77 23.38
N GLU A 58 18.28 -2.45 23.56
CA GLU A 58 17.34 -2.27 22.45
C GLU A 58 17.38 -0.85 21.89
N THR A 59 17.34 0.16 22.76
CA THR A 59 17.25 1.57 22.38
C THR A 59 17.79 2.44 23.50
N ARG A 60 18.45 3.54 23.15
CA ARG A 60 18.96 4.55 24.08
C ARG A 60 18.17 5.86 23.97
N VAL A 61 18.26 6.66 25.03
CA VAL A 61 17.71 8.02 25.01
C VAL A 61 18.38 8.82 23.89
N GLY A 62 17.56 9.41 23.03
CA GLY A 62 18.01 10.18 21.87
C GLY A 62 18.05 9.40 20.55
N ASP A 63 17.88 8.08 20.57
CA ASP A 63 17.80 7.29 19.35
C ASP A 63 16.49 7.58 18.59
N SER A 64 16.58 7.64 17.26
CA SER A 64 15.41 7.70 16.39
C SER A 64 14.85 6.30 16.17
N VAL A 65 13.75 5.98 16.85
CA VAL A 65 13.15 4.63 16.79
C VAL A 65 12.21 4.45 15.60
N LEU A 66 11.40 5.46 15.29
CA LEU A 66 10.51 5.49 14.13
C LEU A 66 10.77 6.79 13.36
N ALA A 67 11.08 6.66 12.07
CA ALA A 67 11.25 7.81 11.20
C ALA A 67 9.89 8.45 10.85
N ALA A 68 9.87 9.77 10.67
CA ALA A 68 8.71 10.44 10.09
C ALA A 68 8.40 9.86 8.70
N GLY A 69 7.13 9.59 8.43
CA GLY A 69 6.67 8.94 7.18
C GLY A 69 6.57 7.42 7.26
N THR A 70 6.97 6.79 8.37
CA THR A 70 6.70 5.37 8.62
C THR A 70 5.20 5.13 8.73
N ARG A 71 4.67 4.17 7.95
CA ARG A 71 3.28 3.72 8.11
C ARG A 71 3.18 2.86 9.36
N LEU A 72 2.27 3.23 10.26
CA LEU A 72 2.09 2.53 11.53
C LEU A 72 1.26 1.26 11.33
N GLY A 73 1.92 0.10 11.41
CA GLY A 73 1.28 -1.20 11.53
C GLY A 73 1.31 -1.73 12.98
N PRO A 74 0.90 -2.99 13.21
CA PRO A 74 0.88 -3.58 14.55
C PRO A 74 2.26 -3.58 15.22
N ILE A 75 3.34 -3.74 14.44
CA ILE A 75 4.72 -3.81 14.94
C ILE A 75 5.18 -2.42 15.39
N GLU A 76 4.99 -1.39 14.58
CA GLU A 76 5.37 -0.01 14.89
C GLU A 76 4.58 0.53 16.09
N LEU A 77 3.29 0.20 16.18
CA LEU A 77 2.46 0.54 17.34
C LEU A 77 2.93 -0.16 18.61
N GLY A 78 3.30 -1.44 18.52
CA GLY A 78 3.89 -2.19 19.63
C GLY A 78 5.23 -1.60 20.10
N LEU A 79 6.05 -1.13 19.16
CA LEU A 79 7.30 -0.45 19.44
C LEU A 79 7.08 0.90 20.12
N ALA A 80 6.12 1.71 19.65
CA ALA A 80 5.76 2.95 20.34
C ALA A 80 5.25 2.69 21.76
N ALA A 81 4.39 1.69 21.93
CA ALA A 81 3.85 1.31 23.23
C ALA A 81 4.92 0.79 24.20
N SER A 82 5.93 0.05 23.71
CA SER A 82 7.04 -0.44 24.55
C SER A 82 7.90 0.68 25.11
N LEU A 83 7.88 1.86 24.46
CA LEU A 83 8.52 3.09 24.93
C LEU A 83 7.62 3.93 25.85
N GLY A 84 6.41 3.46 26.16
CA GLY A 84 5.44 4.18 26.99
C GLY A 84 4.71 5.31 26.28
N LEU A 85 4.75 5.37 24.94
CA LEU A 85 4.04 6.38 24.16
C LEU A 85 2.57 5.96 23.97
N ALA A 86 1.67 6.67 24.65
CA ALA A 86 0.22 6.43 24.54
C ALA A 86 -0.40 7.06 23.28
N GLU A 87 0.21 8.14 22.78
CA GLU A 87 -0.25 8.89 21.61
C GLU A 87 0.93 9.18 20.69
N LEU A 88 0.65 9.30 19.39
CA LEU A 88 1.63 9.62 18.36
C LEU A 88 1.09 10.76 17.49
N GLU A 89 1.97 11.69 17.16
CA GLU A 89 1.69 12.71 16.14
C GLU A 89 1.71 12.07 14.75
N VAL A 90 0.61 12.20 14.02
CA VAL A 90 0.44 11.59 12.69
C VAL A 90 -0.12 12.60 11.71
N ILE A 91 0.13 12.36 10.42
CA ILE A 91 -0.48 13.13 9.33
C ILE A 91 -1.97 12.79 9.27
N ARG A 92 -2.81 13.82 9.13
CA ARG A 92 -4.27 13.64 8.95
C ARG A 92 -4.57 12.78 7.73
N ARG A 93 -5.76 12.17 7.71
CA ARG A 93 -6.22 11.43 6.53
C ARG A 93 -6.33 12.35 5.31
N VAL A 94 -5.94 11.83 4.16
CA VAL A 94 -6.10 12.51 2.86
C VAL A 94 -7.56 12.38 2.45
N ARG A 95 -8.18 13.51 2.09
CA ARG A 95 -9.58 13.58 1.65
C ARG A 95 -9.63 13.48 0.14
N VAL A 96 -10.32 12.48 -0.39
CA VAL A 96 -10.36 12.19 -1.82
C VAL A 96 -11.79 12.17 -2.31
N ALA A 97 -12.14 13.06 -3.24
CA ALA A 97 -13.39 12.97 -3.96
C ALA A 97 -13.29 11.95 -5.08
N VAL A 98 -14.29 11.09 -5.23
CA VAL A 98 -14.39 10.12 -6.33
C VAL A 98 -15.58 10.46 -7.19
N LEU A 99 -15.35 10.63 -8.49
CA LEU A 99 -16.38 10.87 -9.48
C LEU A 99 -16.22 9.96 -10.70
N SER A 100 -17.32 9.71 -11.38
CA SER A 100 -17.35 8.99 -12.65
C SER A 100 -17.96 9.87 -13.73
N THR A 101 -17.60 9.65 -14.98
CA THR A 101 -18.18 10.37 -16.13
C THR A 101 -18.64 9.35 -17.17
N GLY A 102 -19.80 9.58 -17.79
CA GLY A 102 -20.31 8.77 -18.90
C GLY A 102 -21.79 8.43 -18.71
N ASP A 103 -22.60 8.81 -19.68
CA ASP A 103 -24.04 8.54 -19.73
C ASP A 103 -24.37 7.04 -19.81
N GLU A 104 -23.41 6.20 -20.20
CA GLU A 104 -23.57 4.75 -20.18
C GLU A 104 -23.61 4.18 -18.76
N LEU A 105 -23.15 4.93 -17.75
CA LEU A 105 -22.99 4.41 -16.40
C LEU A 105 -24.32 4.38 -15.65
N ILE A 106 -24.62 3.23 -15.05
CA ILE A 106 -25.71 3.07 -14.08
C ILE A 106 -25.20 2.47 -12.78
N GLU A 107 -25.85 2.80 -11.67
CA GLU A 107 -25.44 2.28 -10.38
C GLU A 107 -25.85 0.81 -10.17
N PRO A 108 -24.99 -0.02 -9.55
CA PRO A 108 -25.34 -1.39 -9.20
C PRO A 108 -26.65 -1.47 -8.40
N GLY A 109 -27.51 -2.42 -8.76
CA GLY A 109 -28.83 -2.60 -8.17
C GLY A 109 -29.99 -1.97 -8.97
N GLN A 110 -29.69 -1.12 -9.95
CA GLN A 110 -30.66 -0.62 -10.92
C GLN A 110 -30.72 -1.51 -12.18
N PRO A 111 -31.86 -1.62 -12.87
CA PRO A 111 -31.95 -2.40 -14.11
C PRO A 111 -31.18 -1.71 -15.25
N LEU A 112 -30.45 -2.50 -16.06
CA LEU A 112 -29.74 -1.99 -17.23
C LEU A 112 -30.70 -1.63 -18.37
N GLY A 113 -30.59 -0.40 -18.86
CA GLY A 113 -31.13 0.00 -20.15
C GLY A 113 -30.22 -0.37 -21.33
N PRO A 114 -30.67 -0.15 -22.58
CA PRO A 114 -29.86 -0.38 -23.77
C PRO A 114 -28.58 0.47 -23.75
N GLY A 115 -27.43 -0.18 -23.96
CA GLY A 115 -26.12 0.50 -24.01
C GLY A 115 -25.51 0.87 -22.66
N GLN A 116 -26.23 0.65 -21.55
CA GLN A 116 -25.73 0.95 -20.21
C GLN A 116 -24.81 -0.15 -19.67
N ILE A 117 -23.93 0.24 -18.77
CA ILE A 117 -23.03 -0.63 -18.01
C ILE A 117 -22.99 -0.19 -16.54
N TYR A 118 -22.69 -1.12 -15.64
CA TYR A 118 -22.60 -0.78 -14.22
C TYR A 118 -21.32 -0.02 -13.87
N ASN A 119 -21.45 0.98 -12.99
CA ASN A 119 -20.36 1.78 -12.46
C ASN A 119 -19.47 1.00 -11.46
N SER A 120 -18.73 0.02 -11.97
CA SER A 120 -17.85 -0.83 -11.16
C SER A 120 -16.59 -0.11 -10.65
N ASN A 121 -16.09 0.89 -11.37
CA ASN A 121 -14.87 1.59 -10.99
C ASN A 121 -15.05 2.43 -9.73
N ARG A 122 -16.19 3.10 -9.57
CA ARG A 122 -16.52 3.87 -8.36
C ARG A 122 -16.47 2.98 -7.11
N VAL A 123 -17.09 1.79 -7.18
CA VAL A 123 -17.05 0.80 -6.09
C VAL A 123 -15.62 0.35 -5.79
N LEU A 124 -14.85 0.02 -6.83
CA LEU A 124 -13.45 -0.40 -6.70
C LEU A 124 -12.61 0.69 -6.00
N LEU A 125 -12.66 1.93 -6.49
CA LEU A 125 -11.82 3.02 -6.00
C LEU A 125 -12.23 3.48 -4.59
N CYS A 126 -13.52 3.65 -4.32
CA CYS A 126 -13.99 4.00 -2.98
C CYS A 126 -13.57 2.96 -1.93
N SER A 127 -13.60 1.67 -2.30
CA SER A 127 -13.15 0.59 -1.41
C SER A 127 -11.64 0.59 -1.22
N TRP A 128 -10.88 0.83 -2.29
CA TRP A 128 -9.42 0.88 -2.26
C TRP A 128 -8.90 2.08 -1.45
N LEU A 129 -9.48 3.26 -1.63
CA LEU A 129 -9.14 4.46 -0.87
C LEU A 129 -9.39 4.29 0.63
N LYS A 130 -10.46 3.60 1.02
CA LYS A 130 -10.71 3.25 2.44
C LYS A 130 -9.61 2.34 3.01
N ARG A 131 -9.13 1.37 2.24
CA ARG A 131 -7.98 0.52 2.64
C ARG A 131 -6.68 1.32 2.77
N LEU A 132 -6.51 2.35 1.94
CA LEU A 132 -5.41 3.32 2.08
C LEU A 132 -5.64 4.35 3.20
N HIS A 133 -6.73 4.23 3.97
CA HIS A 133 -7.09 5.13 5.08
C HIS A 133 -7.34 6.59 4.67
N CYS A 134 -7.78 6.79 3.42
CA CYS A 134 -8.30 8.07 2.96
C CYS A 134 -9.74 8.28 3.48
N GLU A 135 -10.11 9.54 3.66
CA GLU A 135 -11.51 9.95 3.78
C GLU A 135 -12.08 10.11 2.37
N VAL A 136 -13.18 9.41 2.07
CA VAL A 136 -13.74 9.34 0.71
C VAL A 136 -14.99 10.20 0.62
N VAL A 137 -14.99 11.15 -0.30
CA VAL A 137 -16.17 11.94 -0.70
C VAL A 137 -16.70 11.35 -2.00
N ASP A 138 -17.82 10.65 -1.94
CA ASP A 138 -18.44 10.05 -3.13
C ASP A 138 -19.28 11.09 -3.86
N ALA A 139 -18.77 11.59 -4.99
CA ALA A 139 -19.40 12.64 -5.79
C ALA A 139 -20.25 12.08 -6.96
N GLY A 140 -20.41 10.76 -7.05
CA GLY A 140 -21.31 10.11 -7.99
C GLY A 140 -20.88 10.18 -9.46
N ILE A 141 -21.87 10.14 -10.35
CA ILE A 141 -21.69 10.24 -11.81
C ILE A 141 -21.95 11.68 -12.21
N LEU A 142 -20.99 12.31 -12.88
CA LEU A 142 -21.18 13.63 -13.48
C LEU A 142 -22.08 13.51 -14.72
N PRO A 143 -23.03 14.43 -14.91
CA PRO A 143 -23.82 14.51 -16.13
C PRO A 143 -22.96 14.99 -17.29
N ASP A 144 -23.34 14.63 -18.52
CA ASP A 144 -22.77 15.15 -19.77
C ASP A 144 -23.24 16.61 -20.04
N ASP A 145 -22.95 17.49 -19.09
CA ASP A 145 -23.24 18.93 -19.12
C ASP A 145 -22.09 19.71 -18.47
N LEU A 146 -21.53 20.68 -19.20
CA LEU A 146 -20.37 21.46 -18.76
C LEU A 146 -20.67 22.31 -17.51
N LEU A 147 -21.84 22.95 -17.44
CA LEU A 147 -22.19 23.83 -16.33
C LEU A 147 -22.37 23.03 -15.04
N GLN A 148 -23.06 21.89 -15.13
CA GLN A 148 -23.24 20.97 -14.01
C GLN A 148 -21.93 20.31 -13.59
N THR A 149 -21.07 19.93 -14.55
CA THR A 149 -19.71 19.44 -14.26
C THR A 149 -18.91 20.47 -13.48
N ARG A 150 -18.92 21.74 -13.92
CA ARG A 150 -18.22 22.84 -13.23
C ARG A 150 -18.76 23.08 -11.83
N ALA A 151 -20.08 23.07 -11.66
CA ALA A 151 -20.72 23.22 -10.35
C ALA A 151 -20.35 22.07 -9.40
N ALA A 152 -20.37 20.83 -9.89
CA ALA A 152 -19.98 19.66 -9.12
C ALA A 152 -18.51 19.74 -8.68
N LEU A 153 -17.58 20.06 -9.60
CA LEU A 153 -16.17 20.24 -9.26
C LEU A 153 -15.95 21.39 -8.27
N ALA A 154 -16.66 22.51 -8.42
CA ALA A 154 -16.55 23.65 -7.50
C ALA A 154 -17.05 23.34 -6.08
N SER A 155 -17.98 22.40 -5.93
CA SER A 155 -18.43 21.93 -4.61
C SER A 155 -17.35 21.13 -3.87
N LEU A 156 -16.35 20.59 -4.58
CA LEU A 156 -15.26 19.75 -4.04
C LEU A 156 -14.02 20.57 -3.68
N HIS A 157 -14.17 21.78 -3.14
CA HIS A 157 -13.05 22.66 -2.80
C HIS A 157 -12.29 22.24 -1.52
N ASP A 158 -12.88 21.37 -0.69
CA ASP A 158 -12.37 20.97 0.62
C ASP A 158 -11.68 19.57 0.59
N VAL A 159 -11.29 19.09 -0.60
CA VAL A 159 -10.59 17.80 -0.76
C VAL A 159 -9.14 17.99 -1.17
N ASP A 160 -8.30 16.99 -0.88
CA ASP A 160 -6.89 16.97 -1.26
C ASP A 160 -6.65 16.45 -2.68
N LEU A 161 -7.61 15.70 -3.23
CA LEU A 161 -7.56 15.12 -4.55
C LEU A 161 -8.97 14.86 -5.07
N ILE A 162 -9.22 15.19 -6.33
CA ILE A 162 -10.36 14.71 -7.10
C ILE A 162 -9.88 13.56 -8.00
N LEU A 163 -10.48 12.40 -7.85
CA LEU A 163 -10.18 11.20 -8.61
C LEU A 163 -11.36 10.88 -9.53
N SER A 164 -11.14 10.98 -10.84
CA SER A 164 -12.14 10.70 -11.86
C SER A 164 -11.91 9.34 -12.52
N THR A 165 -12.99 8.69 -12.94
CA THR A 165 -12.95 7.53 -13.86
C THR A 165 -13.76 7.81 -15.11
N GLY A 166 -13.14 7.65 -16.28
CA GLY A 166 -13.74 8.11 -17.54
C GLY A 166 -13.34 9.57 -17.83
N GLY A 167 -13.79 10.13 -18.95
CA GLY A 167 -13.54 11.55 -19.24
C GLY A 167 -12.06 11.90 -19.40
N VAL A 168 -11.27 10.93 -19.89
CA VAL A 168 -9.82 11.09 -20.18
C VAL A 168 -9.52 10.94 -21.67
N SER A 169 -10.52 11.20 -22.50
CA SER A 169 -10.44 11.09 -23.96
C SER A 169 -10.38 12.46 -24.60
N VAL A 170 -9.90 12.54 -25.84
CA VAL A 170 -9.82 13.79 -26.62
C VAL A 170 -11.10 14.06 -27.43
N GLY A 171 -12.24 13.55 -26.98
CA GLY A 171 -13.53 13.65 -27.71
C GLY A 171 -14.29 14.94 -27.37
N GLU A 172 -15.24 15.31 -28.24
CA GLU A 172 -16.09 16.50 -28.08
C GLU A 172 -16.97 16.47 -26.81
N ALA A 173 -17.21 15.29 -26.23
CA ALA A 173 -17.96 15.09 -25.00
C ALA A 173 -17.08 15.08 -23.72
N ASP A 174 -15.80 15.48 -23.78
CA ASP A 174 -14.94 15.53 -22.60
C ASP A 174 -15.15 16.81 -21.76
N PHE A 175 -16.32 16.93 -21.13
CA PHE A 175 -16.68 18.09 -20.30
C PHE A 175 -15.76 18.28 -19.09
N LEU A 176 -15.25 17.18 -18.53
CA LEU A 176 -14.25 17.24 -17.46
C LEU A 176 -12.97 17.89 -17.99
N GLY A 177 -12.41 17.41 -19.10
CA GLY A 177 -11.24 18.02 -19.72
C GLY A 177 -11.46 19.48 -20.15
N HIS A 178 -12.68 19.87 -20.51
CA HIS A 178 -13.05 21.27 -20.79
C HIS A 178 -13.01 22.11 -19.51
N ALA A 179 -13.68 21.68 -18.45
CA ALA A 179 -13.70 22.38 -17.16
C ALA A 179 -12.29 22.56 -16.57
N LEU A 180 -11.43 21.54 -16.68
CA LEU A 180 -10.04 21.61 -16.21
C LEU A 180 -9.17 22.60 -17.01
N ARG A 181 -9.41 22.74 -18.33
CA ARG A 181 -8.67 23.70 -19.16
C ARG A 181 -9.10 25.15 -18.92
N GLU A 182 -10.38 25.38 -18.63
CA GLU A 182 -10.92 26.74 -18.45
C GLU A 182 -10.65 27.29 -17.06
N GLU A 183 -10.68 26.45 -16.02
CA GLU A 183 -10.63 26.89 -14.62
C GLU A 183 -9.43 26.33 -13.82
N GLY A 184 -8.43 25.81 -14.52
CA GLY A 184 -7.25 25.27 -13.88
C GLY A 184 -6.15 24.91 -14.87
N GLU A 185 -5.49 23.78 -14.62
CA GLU A 185 -4.39 23.28 -15.42
C GLU A 185 -4.69 21.85 -15.84
N LEU A 186 -4.42 21.51 -17.10
CA LEU A 186 -4.63 20.17 -17.63
C LEU A 186 -3.40 19.69 -18.39
N THR A 187 -2.86 18.56 -17.96
CA THR A 187 -1.88 17.79 -18.73
C THR A 187 -2.45 16.42 -19.05
N LEU A 188 -2.59 16.13 -20.35
CA LEU A 188 -3.04 14.84 -20.86
C LEU A 188 -1.83 13.97 -21.22
N TRP A 189 -1.63 12.88 -20.49
CA TRP A 189 -0.53 11.96 -20.71
C TRP A 189 -0.96 10.75 -21.54
N LYS A 190 -0.08 10.36 -22.47
CA LYS A 190 -0.17 9.09 -23.22
C LYS A 190 0.95 8.17 -22.73
N LEU A 191 0.66 7.45 -21.66
CA LEU A 191 1.59 6.55 -21.02
C LEU A 191 1.96 5.37 -21.93
N ALA A 192 3.23 4.98 -21.91
CA ALA A 192 3.73 3.81 -22.60
C ALA A 192 3.43 2.50 -21.83
N ILE A 193 2.22 2.39 -21.27
CA ILE A 193 1.77 1.23 -20.49
C ILE A 193 0.51 0.60 -21.08
N LYS A 194 0.26 -0.68 -20.74
CA LYS A 194 -0.92 -1.45 -21.14
C LYS A 194 -1.32 -2.42 -20.01
N PRO A 195 -2.59 -2.40 -19.57
CA PRO A 195 -3.62 -1.41 -19.86
C PRO A 195 -3.27 -0.03 -19.24
N GLY A 196 -4.02 1.03 -19.58
CA GLY A 196 -3.83 2.34 -18.94
C GLY A 196 -3.10 3.44 -19.73
N LYS A 197 -3.24 3.49 -21.06
CA LYS A 197 -2.58 4.51 -21.91
C LYS A 197 -2.95 5.96 -21.52
N PRO A 198 -4.22 6.38 -21.45
CA PRO A 198 -4.55 7.75 -21.12
C PRO A 198 -4.47 7.96 -19.60
N LEU A 199 -3.91 9.10 -19.19
CA LEU A 199 -4.00 9.60 -17.83
C LEU A 199 -4.18 11.10 -17.90
N THR A 200 -5.16 11.62 -17.17
CA THR A 200 -5.32 13.05 -16.98
C THR A 200 -4.71 13.44 -15.65
N PHE A 201 -3.87 14.46 -15.64
CA PHE A 201 -3.40 15.11 -14.42
C PHE A 201 -3.55 16.62 -14.53
N GLY A 202 -4.06 17.24 -13.49
CA GLY A 202 -4.35 18.67 -13.52
C GLY A 202 -4.79 19.23 -12.19
N HIS A 203 -5.32 20.44 -12.23
CA HIS A 203 -5.93 21.10 -11.09
C HIS A 203 -7.26 21.72 -11.52
N PHE A 204 -8.24 21.76 -10.62
CA PHE A 204 -9.44 22.58 -10.75
C PHE A 204 -9.46 23.57 -9.58
N ARG A 205 -9.34 24.87 -9.86
CA ARG A 205 -9.29 25.92 -8.82
C ARG A 205 -8.29 25.61 -7.67
N GLY A 206 -7.14 25.05 -8.00
CA GLY A 206 -6.08 24.67 -7.05
C GLY A 206 -6.20 23.27 -6.43
N VAL A 207 -7.34 22.58 -6.58
CA VAL A 207 -7.51 21.21 -6.12
C VAL A 207 -6.92 20.24 -7.16
N PRO A 208 -6.00 19.34 -6.79
CA PRO A 208 -5.43 18.34 -7.71
C PRO A 208 -6.49 17.40 -8.28
N VAL A 209 -6.36 17.05 -9.56
CA VAL A 209 -7.27 16.15 -10.28
C VAL A 209 -6.45 15.07 -10.97
N ILE A 210 -6.78 13.80 -10.70
CA ILE A 210 -6.28 12.64 -11.44
C ILE A 210 -7.47 11.99 -12.15
N GLY A 211 -7.44 11.98 -13.48
CA GLY A 211 -8.39 11.23 -14.29
C GLY A 211 -7.80 9.89 -14.70
N LEU A 212 -8.48 8.82 -14.31
CA LEU A 212 -8.16 7.45 -14.67
C LEU A 212 -8.97 7.01 -15.90
N PRO A 213 -8.45 6.07 -16.72
CA PRO A 213 -9.21 5.41 -17.77
C PRO A 213 -10.54 4.83 -17.28
N GLY A 214 -11.57 4.83 -18.11
CA GLY A 214 -12.88 4.22 -17.80
C GLY A 214 -12.90 2.68 -17.83
N ASN A 215 -11.95 2.05 -18.53
CA ASN A 215 -11.87 0.59 -18.59
C ASN A 215 -11.37 0.00 -17.24
N PRO A 216 -12.09 -0.95 -16.60
CA PRO A 216 -11.79 -1.36 -15.23
C PRO A 216 -10.36 -1.87 -14.97
N ALA A 217 -9.80 -2.70 -15.86
CA ALA A 217 -8.42 -3.15 -15.67
C ALA A 217 -7.40 -2.03 -15.93
N SER A 218 -7.74 -1.05 -16.78
CA SER A 218 -6.93 0.17 -16.95
C SER A 218 -6.98 1.04 -15.70
N THR A 219 -8.16 1.24 -15.09
CA THR A 219 -8.34 1.95 -13.83
C THR A 219 -7.52 1.31 -12.72
N LEU A 220 -7.60 -0.02 -12.60
CA LEU A 220 -6.86 -0.78 -11.59
C LEU A 220 -5.34 -0.58 -11.72
N VAL A 221 -4.79 -0.73 -12.93
CA VAL A 221 -3.34 -0.60 -13.15
C VAL A 221 -2.88 0.84 -12.95
N THR A 222 -3.61 1.83 -13.46
CA THR A 222 -3.23 3.25 -13.32
C THR A 222 -3.39 3.75 -11.89
N PHE A 223 -4.40 3.28 -11.14
CA PHE A 223 -4.51 3.57 -9.73
C PHE A 223 -3.36 2.95 -8.94
N ALA A 224 -3.10 1.65 -9.13
CA ALA A 224 -2.06 0.92 -8.41
C ALA A 224 -0.65 1.52 -8.60
N LEU A 225 -0.32 1.92 -9.82
CA LEU A 225 1.03 2.37 -10.17
C LEU A 225 1.24 3.88 -10.02
N LEU A 226 0.18 4.69 -10.14
CA LEU A 226 0.31 6.15 -10.27
C LEU A 226 -0.45 6.89 -9.18
N ALA A 227 -1.78 6.73 -9.11
CA ALA A 227 -2.60 7.47 -8.14
C ALA A 227 -2.26 7.06 -6.68
N ARG A 228 -1.99 5.78 -6.44
CA ARG A 228 -1.52 5.27 -5.14
C ARG A 228 -0.23 5.97 -4.71
N ALA A 229 0.75 6.10 -5.61
CA ALA A 229 2.03 6.73 -5.29
C ALA A 229 1.85 8.21 -4.89
N TYR A 230 0.98 8.93 -5.61
CA TYR A 230 0.60 10.30 -5.26
C TYR A 230 -0.03 10.37 -3.85
N LEU A 231 -0.99 9.48 -3.57
CA LEU A 231 -1.69 9.43 -2.28
C LEU A 231 -0.74 9.10 -1.12
N LEU A 232 0.12 8.10 -1.28
CA LEU A 232 1.12 7.73 -0.28
C LEU A 232 2.06 8.91 0.02
N ARG A 233 2.48 9.66 -1.01
CA ARG A 233 3.30 10.86 -0.83
C ARG A 233 2.57 11.95 -0.05
N ARG A 234 1.26 12.15 -0.31
CA ARG A 234 0.40 13.08 0.45
C ARG A 234 0.18 12.62 1.91
N GLN A 235 0.26 11.31 2.15
CA GLN A 235 0.26 10.72 3.50
C GLN A 235 1.63 10.79 4.20
N GLY A 236 2.64 11.39 3.56
CA GLY A 236 4.00 11.53 4.11
C GLY A 236 4.92 10.33 3.91
N VAL A 237 4.46 9.30 3.19
CA VAL A 237 5.31 8.14 2.86
C VAL A 237 6.38 8.58 1.85
N MET A 238 7.63 8.20 2.13
CA MET A 238 8.77 8.57 1.31
C MET A 238 9.02 7.60 0.15
N ASP A 239 9.07 6.30 0.45
CA ASP A 239 9.16 5.26 -0.58
C ASP A 239 7.75 4.80 -0.97
N VAL A 240 7.33 5.24 -2.16
CA VAL A 240 5.98 5.04 -2.67
C VAL A 240 5.91 3.99 -3.79
N ALA A 241 7.08 3.52 -4.24
CA ALA A 241 7.14 2.49 -5.27
C ALA A 241 6.56 1.19 -4.71
N PRO A 242 5.72 0.48 -5.46
CA PRO A 242 5.24 -0.81 -5.00
C PRO A 242 6.40 -1.80 -4.92
N MET A 243 6.38 -2.65 -3.89
CA MET A 243 7.29 -3.80 -3.85
C MET A 243 7.08 -4.66 -5.10
N GLN A 244 8.20 -5.06 -5.70
CA GLN A 244 8.21 -5.97 -6.83
C GLN A 244 9.41 -6.91 -6.72
N PHE A 245 9.26 -8.14 -7.23
CA PHE A 245 10.33 -9.14 -7.18
C PHE A 245 10.32 -10.02 -8.43
N PRO A 246 11.50 -10.56 -8.82
CA PRO A 246 11.60 -11.45 -9.97
C PRO A 246 10.99 -12.82 -9.68
N VAL A 247 10.24 -13.36 -10.63
CA VAL A 247 9.69 -14.73 -10.60
C VAL A 247 9.87 -15.40 -11.97
N PRO A 248 10.06 -16.73 -12.02
CA PRO A 248 10.11 -17.45 -13.30
C PRO A 248 8.74 -17.47 -13.98
N ALA A 249 8.70 -17.25 -15.29
CA ALA A 249 7.50 -17.29 -16.08
C ALA A 249 6.97 -18.74 -16.23
N GLY A 250 5.69 -18.94 -15.90
CA GLY A 250 4.89 -20.13 -16.19
C GLY A 250 4.03 -19.96 -17.45
N PHE A 251 4.42 -19.06 -18.35
CA PHE A 251 3.69 -18.73 -19.57
C PHE A 251 4.67 -18.36 -20.69
N VAL A 252 4.14 -18.30 -21.91
CA VAL A 252 4.86 -17.78 -23.08
C VAL A 252 4.18 -16.50 -23.56
N TRP A 253 4.98 -15.48 -23.86
CA TRP A 253 4.55 -14.23 -24.48
C TRP A 253 5.29 -14.00 -25.78
N THR A 254 4.65 -14.36 -26.90
CA THR A 254 5.32 -14.47 -28.20
C THR A 254 5.42 -13.18 -28.99
N ARG A 255 4.64 -12.15 -28.62
CA ARG A 255 4.54 -10.91 -29.40
C ARG A 255 5.11 -9.73 -28.59
N PRO A 256 6.22 -9.13 -29.04
CA PRO A 256 6.75 -7.95 -28.37
C PRO A 256 5.78 -6.78 -28.54
N GLY A 257 5.38 -6.19 -27.41
CA GLY A 257 4.53 -5.00 -27.38
C GLY A 257 5.36 -3.73 -27.53
N ASN A 258 4.75 -2.64 -28.00
CA ASN A 258 5.38 -1.31 -28.04
C ASN A 258 5.23 -0.52 -26.72
N ARG A 259 4.63 -1.15 -25.71
CA ARG A 259 4.33 -0.58 -24.40
C ARG A 259 4.59 -1.63 -23.35
N ARG A 260 4.95 -1.18 -22.16
CA ARG A 260 5.06 -2.02 -20.98
C ARG A 260 3.70 -2.63 -20.63
N GLU A 261 3.62 -3.94 -20.56
CA GLU A 261 2.38 -4.64 -20.22
C GLU A 261 2.37 -5.04 -18.74
N TYR A 262 1.28 -4.72 -18.05
CA TYR A 262 0.98 -5.17 -16.70
C TYR A 262 -0.13 -6.23 -16.79
N LEU A 263 0.31 -7.47 -16.94
CA LEU A 263 -0.58 -8.62 -17.10
C LEU A 263 -1.12 -9.04 -15.74
N ARG A 264 -2.41 -9.36 -15.66
CA ARG A 264 -2.99 -9.92 -14.43
C ARG A 264 -2.56 -11.37 -14.32
N GLY A 265 -1.89 -11.70 -13.22
CA GLY A 265 -1.25 -12.98 -13.01
C GLY A 265 -1.33 -13.45 -11.56
N ARG A 266 -1.04 -14.72 -11.34
CA ARG A 266 -0.97 -15.31 -10.01
C ARG A 266 0.26 -16.20 -9.88
N LEU A 267 0.65 -16.53 -8.65
CA LEU A 267 1.78 -17.41 -8.42
C LEU A 267 1.30 -18.85 -8.24
N GLU A 268 1.77 -19.75 -9.11
CA GLU A 268 1.52 -21.19 -9.01
C GLU A 268 2.85 -21.92 -8.87
N GLN A 269 3.05 -22.61 -7.74
CA GLN A 269 4.28 -23.37 -7.48
C GLN A 269 5.57 -22.54 -7.69
N GLY A 270 5.53 -21.25 -7.31
CA GLY A 270 6.66 -20.33 -7.46
C GLY A 270 6.84 -19.74 -8.87
N ARG A 271 5.94 -20.01 -9.83
CA ARG A 271 5.97 -19.46 -11.19
C ARG A 271 4.81 -18.50 -11.43
N ALA A 272 5.03 -17.48 -12.26
CA ALA A 272 3.98 -16.55 -12.65
C ALA A 272 3.10 -17.16 -13.75
N VAL A 273 1.79 -17.21 -13.55
CA VAL A 273 0.82 -17.65 -14.56
C VAL A 273 -0.11 -16.50 -14.90
N VAL A 274 -0.33 -16.25 -16.19
CA VAL A 274 -1.19 -15.15 -16.68
C VAL A 274 -2.64 -15.59 -16.83
N TYR A 275 -3.57 -14.69 -16.53
CA TYR A 275 -4.97 -14.91 -16.87
C TYR A 275 -5.16 -14.90 -18.39
N ARG A 276 -5.95 -15.82 -18.94
CA ARG A 276 -6.11 -15.96 -20.40
C ARG A 276 -6.65 -14.70 -21.08
N ASN A 277 -7.57 -13.98 -20.44
CA ASN A 277 -8.17 -12.76 -21.00
C ASN A 277 -7.57 -11.49 -20.38
N GLN A 278 -6.62 -10.88 -21.09
CA GLN A 278 -5.93 -9.66 -20.66
C GLN A 278 -6.60 -8.36 -21.15
N SER A 279 -7.84 -8.40 -21.65
CA SER A 279 -8.57 -7.21 -22.11
C SER A 279 -8.70 -6.14 -21.01
N SER A 280 -8.59 -4.87 -21.37
CA SER A 280 -8.71 -3.74 -20.44
C SER A 280 -10.11 -3.62 -19.81
N GLY A 281 -11.14 -4.15 -20.47
CA GLY A 281 -12.52 -4.13 -19.97
C GLY A 281 -12.84 -5.22 -18.93
N VAL A 282 -11.90 -6.14 -18.65
CA VAL A 282 -12.21 -7.38 -17.90
C VAL A 282 -11.67 -7.32 -16.49
N LEU A 283 -12.51 -6.91 -15.54
CA LEU A 283 -12.16 -6.88 -14.11
C LEU A 283 -12.01 -8.29 -13.51
N ARG A 284 -12.67 -9.31 -14.08
CA ARG A 284 -12.53 -10.72 -13.66
C ARG A 284 -11.08 -11.20 -13.64
N SER A 285 -10.25 -10.68 -14.54
CA SER A 285 -8.82 -11.00 -14.58
C SER A 285 -8.09 -10.55 -13.31
N ALA A 286 -8.47 -9.40 -12.76
CA ALA A 286 -7.90 -8.90 -11.51
C ALA A 286 -8.44 -9.64 -10.28
N ALA A 287 -9.71 -10.03 -10.27
CA ALA A 287 -10.29 -10.83 -9.19
C ALA A 287 -9.67 -12.24 -9.05
N TRP A 288 -9.08 -12.77 -10.14
CA TRP A 288 -8.38 -14.05 -10.14
C TRP A 288 -6.88 -13.93 -9.81
N ALA A 289 -6.30 -12.75 -9.97
CA ALA A 289 -4.86 -12.53 -9.90
C ALA A 289 -4.38 -12.36 -8.45
N ASP A 290 -3.14 -12.78 -8.19
CA ASP A 290 -2.41 -12.41 -6.97
C ASP A 290 -1.56 -11.14 -7.18
N GLY A 291 -1.34 -10.73 -8.44
CA GLY A 291 -0.44 -9.64 -8.78
C GLY A 291 -0.49 -9.20 -10.25
N LEU A 292 0.36 -8.23 -10.57
CA LEU A 292 0.65 -7.77 -11.92
C LEU A 292 2.02 -8.31 -12.35
N ILE A 293 2.09 -8.94 -13.51
CA ILE A 293 3.33 -9.36 -14.15
C ILE A 293 3.75 -8.28 -15.15
N GLU A 294 4.96 -7.74 -14.98
CA GLU A 294 5.53 -6.76 -15.89
C GLU A 294 6.20 -7.48 -17.08
N VAL A 295 5.72 -7.16 -18.29
CA VAL A 295 6.40 -7.51 -19.55
C VAL A 295 6.88 -6.23 -20.20
N ARG A 296 8.20 -6.11 -20.39
CA ARG A 296 8.82 -4.90 -20.95
C ARG A 296 8.48 -4.74 -22.43
N GLU A 297 8.36 -3.49 -22.85
CA GLU A 297 8.28 -3.12 -24.25
C GLU A 297 9.42 -3.73 -25.08
N GLY A 298 9.12 -4.17 -26.31
CA GLY A 298 10.10 -4.77 -27.21
C GLY A 298 10.54 -6.20 -26.85
N THR A 299 9.97 -6.82 -25.80
CA THR A 299 10.40 -8.15 -25.34
C THR A 299 9.36 -9.25 -25.55
N THR A 300 9.84 -10.47 -25.75
CA THR A 300 9.06 -11.71 -25.62
C THR A 300 9.46 -12.42 -24.33
N VAL A 301 8.61 -13.33 -23.86
CA VAL A 301 8.87 -14.13 -22.65
C VAL A 301 8.73 -15.61 -23.01
N ALA A 302 9.74 -16.41 -22.73
CA ALA A 302 9.69 -17.86 -22.75
C ALA A 302 9.40 -18.41 -21.33
N GLU A 303 8.94 -19.66 -21.27
CA GLU A 303 8.81 -20.32 -19.97
C GLU A 303 10.16 -20.42 -19.27
N GLY A 304 10.17 -20.06 -17.98
CA GLY A 304 11.38 -20.05 -17.14
C GLY A 304 12.11 -18.70 -17.12
N ASP A 305 11.81 -17.78 -18.03
CA ASP A 305 12.39 -16.44 -18.02
C ASP A 305 11.98 -15.67 -16.76
N TRP A 306 12.86 -14.79 -16.28
CA TRP A 306 12.56 -13.93 -15.13
C TRP A 306 11.68 -12.74 -15.53
N VAL A 307 10.54 -12.59 -14.86
CA VAL A 307 9.63 -11.45 -14.99
C VAL A 307 9.44 -10.76 -13.65
N SER A 308 9.19 -9.45 -13.65
CA SER A 308 8.88 -8.72 -12.42
C SER A 308 7.42 -8.95 -12.02
N PHE A 309 7.19 -9.22 -10.75
CA PHE A 309 5.86 -9.43 -10.18
C PHE A 309 5.57 -8.39 -9.11
N ILE A 310 4.45 -7.69 -9.24
CA ILE A 310 3.94 -6.71 -8.29
C ILE A 310 2.73 -7.33 -7.59
N PRO A 311 2.82 -7.73 -6.31
CA PRO A 311 1.69 -8.30 -5.59
C PRO A 311 0.51 -7.34 -5.47
N LEU A 312 -0.72 -7.84 -5.63
CA LEU A 312 -1.92 -7.03 -5.45
C LEU A 312 -2.13 -6.65 -3.98
N ASN A 313 -1.79 -7.52 -3.02
CA ASN A 313 -1.90 -7.20 -1.60
C ASN A 313 -1.06 -5.97 -1.22
N GLU A 314 0.13 -5.82 -1.81
CA GLU A 314 1.02 -4.66 -1.62
C GLU A 314 0.37 -3.36 -2.13
N VAL A 315 -0.23 -3.37 -3.31
CA VAL A 315 -0.85 -2.15 -3.88
C VAL A 315 -2.23 -1.86 -3.30
N LEU A 316 -2.94 -2.86 -2.79
CA LEU A 316 -4.30 -2.74 -2.26
C LEU A 316 -4.40 -2.01 -0.91
N GLY A 317 -3.28 -1.87 -0.19
CA GLY A 317 -3.26 -1.34 1.18
C GLY A 317 -3.56 -2.42 2.20
#